data_AF-A0A375IA42-F1
#
_entry.id   AF-A0A375IA42-F1
#
_cell.length_a   1.000
_cell.length_b   1.000
_cell.length_c   1.000
_cell.angle_alpha   90.00
_cell.angle_beta   90.00
_cell.angle_gamma   90.00
#
_symmetry.space_group_name_H-M   'P 1'
#
loop_
_entity.id
_entity.type
_entity.pdbx_description
1 polymer ?
#
loop_
_entity_poly.entity_id
_entity_poly.type
_entity_poly.pdbx_seq_one_letter_code
_entity_poly.pdbx_strand_id
1 'polypeptide(L)'
;MNSPILCPELPPDFGRRRLLGGAIAATAVSAFGLTATTATAAPGHPAKSKGISMTAKYAYVGSRTTRERNARGDGISVFRIDPQTGSLQLTQLVKDLVNPSFLALSANGERLYTVHGDLSDISAFAVDKGTGKLEFINRQSTQGKNPVHLAIDPTGKYIVVSNHIGASLAVLPLQADGSLGELTQLVKLDGPIGPHRVEQKQAKPHFNPFDPTGNFVVVPDKGLDRTFTFRFAEGKLVPAATEFVQARETSGPRHIAFHPNGKLGYVVNELDSTVTTYAYDGATGALKPLQIVSTLPETYTGNSRASEIEVDPTGRFVYASNRGFDSIAVFQIDPASGHLRFVEAAASQGKTPRFFATAPGGRHMYVLNEDSDSIVAMQIDQATGRLKPTGFSVQSGSPVCMVFSA
;
A
#
# COMPACT_ATOMS: atom_id res chain seq x y z
N MET A 1 42.21 34.24 -25.68
CA MET A 1 43.08 33.69 -26.73
C MET A 1 43.06 32.18 -26.62
N ASN A 2 42.43 31.55 -27.63
CA ASN A 2 42.59 30.22 -28.21
C ASN A 2 43.04 29.01 -27.34
N SER A 3 42.08 28.10 -27.13
CA SER A 3 42.02 26.63 -27.42
C SER A 3 43.23 25.95 -28.11
N PRO A 4 43.39 24.59 -28.11
CA PRO A 4 42.31 23.60 -28.06
C PRO A 4 42.56 22.21 -27.39
N ILE A 5 41.44 21.47 -27.42
CA ILE A 5 41.09 20.06 -27.15
C ILE A 5 41.87 19.05 -28.02
N LEU A 6 42.07 17.81 -27.52
CA LEU A 6 42.07 16.59 -28.36
C LEU A 6 41.75 15.31 -27.55
N CYS A 7 40.79 14.53 -28.07
CA CYS A 7 40.41 13.17 -27.67
C CYS A 7 41.38 12.12 -28.25
N PRO A 8 41.38 10.86 -27.75
CA PRO A 8 41.81 9.71 -28.54
C PRO A 8 40.64 8.80 -28.96
N GLU A 9 40.84 8.18 -30.11
CA GLU A 9 39.92 7.49 -31.01
C GLU A 9 39.59 6.02 -30.63
N LEU A 10 38.48 5.53 -31.19
CA LEU A 10 38.06 4.13 -31.23
C LEU A 10 38.77 3.36 -32.37
N PRO A 11 39.01 2.03 -32.25
CA PRO A 11 39.40 1.17 -33.37
C PRO A 11 38.20 0.49 -34.07
N PRO A 12 38.41 -0.15 -35.25
CA PRO A 12 37.50 -0.05 -36.38
C PRO A 12 36.55 -1.24 -36.62
N ASP A 13 35.61 -0.93 -37.50
CA ASP A 13 34.57 -1.68 -38.20
C ASP A 13 35.07 -2.96 -38.94
N PHE A 14 34.28 -4.04 -38.87
CA PHE A 14 34.38 -5.19 -39.78
C PHE A 14 33.07 -5.36 -40.55
N GLY A 15 33.12 -5.01 -41.84
CA GLY A 15 32.03 -5.16 -42.78
C GLY A 15 31.91 -6.57 -43.39
N ARG A 16 30.65 -7.04 -43.42
CA ARG A 16 29.86 -7.50 -44.59
C ARG A 16 30.19 -8.80 -45.38
N ARG A 17 29.06 -9.52 -45.61
CA ARG A 17 28.61 -10.39 -46.74
C ARG A 17 28.93 -11.89 -46.60
N ARG A 18 27.96 -12.81 -46.70
CA ARG A 18 27.16 -13.15 -47.89
C ARG A 18 25.92 -14.02 -47.58
N LEU A 19 24.94 -13.89 -48.46
CA LEU A 19 23.69 -14.63 -48.62
C LEU A 19 23.88 -15.92 -49.45
N LEU A 20 22.88 -16.83 -49.33
CA LEU A 20 22.20 -17.67 -50.34
C LEU A 20 22.28 -19.21 -50.24
N GLY A 21 21.08 -19.79 -50.30
CA GLY A 21 20.74 -21.10 -50.90
C GLY A 21 20.76 -22.28 -49.93
N GLY A 22 19.78 -23.16 -49.85
CA GLY A 22 18.59 -23.45 -50.65
C GLY A 22 17.97 -24.75 -50.09
N ALA A 23 16.67 -24.93 -50.31
CA ALA A 23 15.86 -26.04 -49.82
C ALA A 23 16.21 -27.41 -50.44
N ILE A 24 15.78 -28.51 -49.79
CA ILE A 24 14.96 -29.61 -50.36
C ILE A 24 14.47 -30.54 -49.23
N ALA A 25 13.22 -30.97 -49.38
CA ALA A 25 12.42 -31.77 -48.47
C ALA A 25 12.72 -33.29 -48.49
N ALA A 26 12.30 -34.00 -47.44
CA ALA A 26 11.83 -35.37 -47.55
C ALA A 26 10.77 -35.66 -46.46
N THR A 27 9.62 -36.10 -46.94
CA THR A 27 8.43 -36.58 -46.24
C THR A 27 8.65 -37.91 -45.53
N ALA A 28 8.05 -38.09 -44.35
CA ALA A 28 7.66 -39.40 -43.84
C ALA A 28 6.26 -39.31 -43.22
N VAL A 29 5.34 -40.04 -43.83
CA VAL A 29 3.96 -40.25 -43.39
C VAL A 29 3.96 -41.33 -42.32
N SER A 30 3.29 -41.07 -41.20
CA SER A 30 2.80 -42.14 -40.32
C SER A 30 1.47 -41.73 -39.74
N ALA A 31 0.43 -42.39 -40.25
CA ALA A 31 -0.93 -42.31 -39.78
C ALA A 31 -1.09 -43.17 -38.52
N PHE A 32 -1.64 -42.60 -37.45
CA PHE A 32 -2.41 -43.33 -36.46
C PHE A 32 -3.56 -42.43 -36.03
N GLY A 33 -4.78 -42.87 -36.34
CA GLY A 33 -5.98 -42.24 -35.83
C GLY A 33 -6.16 -42.55 -34.36
N LEU A 34 -6.85 -41.67 -33.64
CA LEU A 34 -7.90 -42.04 -32.70
C LEU A 34 -8.72 -40.79 -32.33
N THR A 35 -10.03 -40.89 -32.62
CA THR A 35 -11.17 -40.34 -31.86
C THR A 35 -11.12 -38.89 -31.36
N ALA A 36 -11.87 -38.04 -32.06
CA ALA A 36 -12.31 -36.75 -31.56
C ALA A 36 -13.29 -36.93 -30.38
N THR A 37 -12.84 -36.61 -29.17
CA THR A 37 -13.74 -36.25 -28.07
C THR A 37 -13.99 -34.75 -28.13
N THR A 38 -15.22 -34.39 -28.43
CA THR A 38 -15.76 -33.04 -28.40
C THR A 38 -15.66 -32.46 -26.99
N ALA A 39 -14.66 -31.60 -26.75
CA ALA A 39 -14.68 -30.70 -25.61
C ALA A 39 -15.66 -29.55 -25.91
N THR A 40 -16.88 -29.68 -25.42
CA THR A 40 -17.86 -28.60 -25.39
C THR A 40 -17.33 -27.48 -24.51
N ALA A 41 -16.84 -26.41 -25.13
CA ALA A 41 -16.60 -25.14 -24.45
C ALA A 41 -17.95 -24.60 -23.95
N ALA A 42 -18.17 -24.66 -22.63
CA ALA A 42 -19.31 -24.01 -21.99
C ALA A 42 -19.09 -22.48 -21.96
N PRO A 43 -20.05 -21.64 -22.37
CA PRO A 43 -19.91 -20.20 -22.32
C PRO A 43 -20.23 -19.70 -20.90
N GLY A 44 -19.19 -19.57 -20.07
CA GLY A 44 -19.30 -18.89 -18.78
C GLY A 44 -19.27 -17.37 -18.97
N HIS A 45 -20.43 -16.75 -19.13
CA HIS A 45 -20.59 -15.29 -18.93
C HIS A 45 -20.17 -14.93 -17.48
N PRO A 46 -19.50 -13.81 -17.23
CA PRO A 46 -19.46 -13.28 -15.88
C PRO A 46 -20.89 -12.84 -15.53
N ALA A 47 -21.48 -13.53 -14.55
CA ALA A 47 -22.70 -13.07 -13.91
C ALA A 47 -22.47 -11.64 -13.42
N LYS A 48 -23.32 -10.71 -13.86
CA LYS A 48 -23.43 -9.38 -13.25
C LYS A 48 -23.52 -9.57 -11.75
N SER A 49 -22.53 -9.10 -11.00
CA SER A 49 -22.60 -9.11 -9.54
C SER A 49 -23.81 -8.26 -9.15
N LYS A 50 -24.83 -8.90 -8.58
CA LYS A 50 -25.85 -8.18 -7.82
C LYS A 50 -25.08 -7.51 -6.68
N GLY A 51 -25.05 -6.18 -6.68
CA GLY A 51 -24.38 -5.39 -5.66
C GLY A 51 -24.94 -5.72 -4.29
N ILE A 52 -24.21 -6.55 -3.53
CA ILE A 52 -24.39 -6.61 -2.10
C ILE A 52 -23.80 -5.30 -1.58
N SER A 53 -24.67 -4.38 -1.18
CA SER A 53 -24.26 -3.19 -0.42
C SER A 53 -23.74 -3.65 0.94
N MET A 54 -22.47 -4.06 1.00
CA MET A 54 -21.76 -4.31 2.25
C MET A 54 -21.44 -2.95 2.87
N THR A 55 -22.41 -2.35 3.56
CA THR A 55 -22.12 -1.22 4.45
C THR A 55 -21.45 -1.78 5.68
N ALA A 56 -20.14 -1.55 5.83
CA ALA A 56 -19.45 -1.81 7.09
C ALA A 56 -20.22 -1.18 8.24
N LYS A 57 -20.38 -1.93 9.32
CA LYS A 57 -21.10 -1.46 10.52
C LYS A 57 -20.18 -0.71 11.47
N TYR A 58 -18.88 -0.99 11.44
CA TYR A 58 -17.90 -0.44 12.36
C TYR A 58 -16.63 0.05 11.64
N ALA A 59 -16.02 1.08 12.21
CA ALA A 59 -14.68 1.56 11.85
C ALA A 59 -13.79 1.52 13.09
N TYR A 60 -12.57 1.03 12.91
CA TYR A 60 -11.53 1.00 13.95
C TYR A 60 -10.47 2.02 13.59
N VAL A 61 -10.14 2.90 14.53
CA VAL A 61 -9.22 4.01 14.30
C VAL A 61 -8.05 3.94 15.27
N GLY A 62 -6.84 3.80 14.72
CA GLY A 62 -5.60 3.83 15.47
C GLY A 62 -5.10 5.27 15.62
N SER A 63 -4.49 5.58 16.76
CA SER A 63 -3.98 6.91 17.07
C SER A 63 -2.51 6.91 17.52
N ARG A 64 -1.85 8.05 17.40
CA ARG A 64 -0.63 8.33 18.18
C ARG A 64 -1.05 8.79 19.58
N THR A 65 -0.31 8.36 20.59
CA THR A 65 -0.69 8.56 22.00
C THR A 65 0.42 9.13 22.87
N THR A 66 1.65 9.25 22.34
CA THR A 66 2.80 9.67 23.16
C THR A 66 3.12 11.16 23.06
N ARG A 67 3.65 11.71 24.15
CA ARG A 67 4.08 13.10 24.25
C ARG A 67 5.23 13.43 23.28
N GLU A 68 6.13 12.47 23.03
CA GLU A 68 7.26 12.63 22.10
C GLU A 68 6.78 12.88 20.66
N ARG A 69 5.57 12.42 20.34
CA ARG A 69 4.90 12.67 19.06
C ARG A 69 4.02 13.92 19.08
N ASN A 70 3.98 14.66 20.19
CA ASN A 70 3.03 15.74 20.42
C ASN A 70 1.58 15.30 20.13
N ALA A 71 1.25 14.05 20.49
CA ALA A 71 -0.01 13.42 20.14
C ALA A 71 -1.06 13.58 21.26
N ARG A 72 -2.33 13.46 20.88
CA ARG A 72 -3.50 13.64 21.77
C ARG A 72 -4.48 12.47 21.70
N GLY A 73 -4.08 11.35 21.06
CA GLY A 73 -4.86 10.13 21.03
C GLY A 73 -4.68 9.29 22.29
N ASP A 74 -5.64 8.40 22.55
CA ASP A 74 -5.70 7.58 23.77
C ASP A 74 -5.64 6.07 23.47
N GLY A 75 -5.50 5.66 22.21
CA GLY A 75 -5.41 4.24 21.83
C GLY A 75 -6.18 3.92 20.54
N ILE A 76 -7.04 2.91 20.58
CA ILE A 76 -7.91 2.53 19.44
C ILE A 76 -9.35 2.97 19.71
N SER A 77 -9.90 3.79 18.84
CA SER A 77 -11.31 4.19 18.87
C SER A 77 -12.12 3.26 17.97
N VAL A 78 -13.22 2.71 18.50
CA VAL A 78 -14.19 1.91 17.74
C VAL A 78 -15.43 2.75 17.51
N PHE A 79 -15.77 2.98 16.24
CA PHE A 79 -16.96 3.72 15.85
C PHE A 79 -17.99 2.78 15.22
N ARG A 80 -19.26 2.98 15.53
CA ARG A 80 -20.37 2.51 14.69
C ARG A 80 -20.60 3.50 13.56
N ILE A 81 -20.78 2.99 12.36
CA ILE A 81 -21.02 3.78 11.16
C ILE A 81 -22.53 3.84 10.92
N ASP A 82 -23.06 5.05 10.77
CA ASP A 82 -24.42 5.24 10.28
C ASP A 82 -24.46 4.91 8.77
N PRO A 83 -25.26 3.93 8.34
CA PRO A 83 -25.23 3.44 6.96
C PRO A 83 -25.81 4.42 5.93
N GLN A 84 -26.56 5.44 6.38
CA GLN A 84 -27.18 6.42 5.49
C GLN A 84 -26.28 7.63 5.31
N THR A 85 -25.73 8.13 6.41
CA THR A 85 -24.97 9.39 6.46
C THR A 85 -23.47 9.19 6.44
N GLY A 86 -22.98 8.00 6.79
CA GLY A 86 -21.57 7.75 7.04
C GLY A 86 -21.06 8.37 8.35
N SER A 87 -21.94 8.87 9.22
CA SER A 87 -21.52 9.45 10.51
C SER A 87 -20.89 8.39 11.41
N LEU A 88 -19.89 8.79 12.20
CA LEU A 88 -19.17 7.92 13.13
C LEU A 88 -19.62 8.19 14.57
N GLN A 89 -20.15 7.17 15.24
CA GLN A 89 -20.53 7.22 16.65
C GLN A 89 -19.56 6.37 17.48
N LEU A 90 -18.85 6.97 18.44
CA LEU A 90 -17.92 6.24 19.30
C LEU A 90 -18.65 5.21 20.15
N THR A 91 -18.17 3.97 20.15
CA THR A 91 -18.74 2.84 20.90
C THR A 91 -17.79 2.28 21.94
N GLN A 92 -16.49 2.37 21.69
CA GLN A 92 -15.44 1.97 22.61
C GLN A 92 -14.18 2.79 22.35
N LEU A 93 -13.43 3.06 23.41
CA LEU A 93 -12.06 3.52 23.35
C LEU A 93 -11.20 2.50 24.11
N VAL A 94 -10.33 1.79 23.39
CA VAL A 94 -9.36 0.86 23.98
C VAL A 94 -8.15 1.68 24.41
N LYS A 95 -8.06 1.94 25.72
CA LYS A 95 -7.03 2.78 26.34
C LYS A 95 -5.73 2.02 26.60
N ASP A 96 -4.72 2.75 27.08
CA ASP A 96 -3.42 2.22 27.55
C ASP A 96 -2.60 1.52 26.46
N LEU A 97 -2.88 1.85 25.20
CA LEU A 97 -2.09 1.44 24.05
C LEU A 97 -1.13 2.55 23.64
N VAL A 98 0.15 2.22 23.55
CA VAL A 98 1.17 3.16 23.08
C VAL A 98 1.18 3.15 21.55
N ASN A 99 0.80 4.26 20.92
CA ASN A 99 0.84 4.48 19.47
C ASN A 99 0.34 3.31 18.60
N PRO A 100 -0.90 2.79 18.77
CA PRO A 100 -1.48 1.79 17.85
C PRO A 100 -1.68 2.41 16.45
N SER A 101 -0.59 2.49 15.68
CA SER A 101 -0.45 3.46 14.58
C SER A 101 -0.80 2.91 13.19
N PHE A 102 -1.01 1.61 13.10
CA PHE A 102 -1.58 0.93 11.95
C PHE A 102 -2.38 -0.28 12.42
N LEU A 103 -3.47 -0.59 11.73
CA LEU A 103 -4.40 -1.67 12.05
C LEU A 103 -4.57 -2.60 10.85
N ALA A 104 -4.76 -3.90 11.09
CA ALA A 104 -5.31 -4.80 10.08
C ALA A 104 -6.39 -5.68 10.69
N LEU A 105 -7.44 -5.92 9.91
CA LEU A 105 -8.52 -6.82 10.25
C LEU A 105 -8.32 -8.15 9.51
N SER A 106 -8.53 -9.26 10.20
CA SER A 106 -8.63 -10.59 9.58
C SER A 106 -9.79 -10.64 8.59
N ALA A 107 -9.66 -11.48 7.55
CA ALA A 107 -10.65 -11.57 6.47
C ALA A 107 -12.06 -11.97 6.95
N ASN A 108 -12.16 -12.76 8.03
CA ASN A 108 -13.45 -13.13 8.63
C ASN A 108 -14.04 -12.04 9.55
N GLY A 109 -13.26 -10.99 9.84
CA GLY A 109 -13.62 -9.86 10.68
C GLY A 109 -13.61 -10.16 12.18
N GLU A 110 -13.00 -11.26 12.62
CA GLU A 110 -13.06 -11.72 14.02
C GLU A 110 -11.84 -11.33 14.85
N ARG A 111 -10.76 -10.89 14.19
CA ARG A 111 -9.51 -10.46 14.80
C ARG A 111 -9.03 -9.14 14.23
N LEU A 112 -8.51 -8.29 15.10
CA LEU A 112 -7.82 -7.06 14.75
C LEU A 112 -6.41 -7.08 15.31
N TYR A 113 -5.45 -6.64 14.52
CA TYR A 113 -4.05 -6.55 14.89
C TYR A 113 -3.57 -5.10 14.77
N THR A 114 -2.66 -4.68 15.65
CA THR A 114 -2.06 -3.34 15.58
C THR A 114 -0.56 -3.35 15.81
N VAL A 115 0.14 -2.46 15.11
CA VAL A 115 1.53 -2.10 15.43
C VAL A 115 1.59 -1.03 16.51
N HIS A 116 2.54 -1.16 17.42
CA HIS A 116 2.87 -0.11 18.39
C HIS A 116 4.04 0.74 17.90
N GLY A 117 3.73 1.88 17.29
CA GLY A 117 4.73 2.83 16.81
C GLY A 117 5.65 3.30 17.94
N ASP A 118 6.91 3.53 17.63
CA ASP A 118 7.99 3.88 18.57
C ASP A 118 8.36 2.79 19.59
N LEU A 119 7.63 1.67 19.64
CA LEU A 119 7.98 0.46 20.39
C LEU A 119 8.56 -0.62 19.47
N SER A 120 8.41 -1.89 19.85
CA SER A 120 8.93 -3.07 19.15
C SER A 120 7.89 -4.18 19.01
N ASP A 121 6.60 -3.87 19.16
CA ASP A 121 5.58 -4.87 19.45
C ASP A 121 4.34 -4.70 18.56
N ILE A 122 3.64 -5.81 18.36
CA ILE A 122 2.28 -5.85 17.82
C ILE A 122 1.32 -6.52 18.82
N SER A 123 0.06 -6.10 18.82
CA SER A 123 -0.99 -6.69 19.67
C SER A 123 -2.13 -7.27 18.84
N ALA A 124 -2.77 -8.31 19.37
CA ALA A 124 -3.98 -8.93 18.81
C ALA A 124 -5.20 -8.70 19.70
N PHE A 125 -6.34 -8.55 19.05
CA PHE A 125 -7.64 -8.36 19.69
C PHE A 125 -8.68 -9.27 19.06
N ALA A 126 -9.56 -9.83 19.89
CA ALA A 126 -10.82 -10.41 19.44
C ALA A 126 -11.81 -9.30 19.10
N VAL A 127 -12.60 -9.51 18.06
CA VAL A 127 -13.63 -8.58 17.60
C VAL A 127 -15.00 -9.20 17.83
N ASP A 128 -15.82 -8.56 18.64
CA ASP A 128 -17.25 -8.87 18.71
C ASP A 128 -17.94 -8.27 17.46
N LYS A 129 -18.35 -9.11 16.52
CA LYS A 129 -18.99 -8.67 15.27
C LYS A 129 -20.37 -8.03 15.47
N GLY A 130 -21.04 -8.31 16.58
CA GLY A 130 -22.34 -7.77 16.92
C GLY A 130 -22.26 -6.36 17.50
N THR A 131 -21.18 -6.05 18.23
CA THR A 131 -21.02 -4.75 18.90
C THR A 131 -19.86 -3.90 18.37
N GLY A 132 -18.95 -4.49 17.58
CA GLY A 132 -17.70 -3.91 17.12
C GLY A 132 -16.60 -3.89 18.19
N LYS A 133 -16.88 -4.34 19.42
CA LYS A 133 -15.94 -4.16 20.53
C LYS A 133 -14.69 -5.05 20.39
N LEU A 134 -13.58 -4.51 20.84
CA LEU A 134 -12.28 -5.16 20.90
C LEU A 134 -11.99 -5.68 22.31
N GLU A 135 -11.51 -6.91 22.40
CA GLU A 135 -10.98 -7.54 23.59
C GLU A 135 -9.53 -7.95 23.36
N PHE A 136 -8.61 -7.56 24.25
CA PHE A 136 -7.19 -7.87 24.10
C PHE A 136 -6.93 -9.37 24.23
N ILE A 137 -6.12 -9.94 23.33
CA ILE A 137 -5.70 -11.34 23.37
C ILE A 137 -4.27 -11.43 23.89
N ASN A 138 -3.30 -10.97 23.11
CA ASN A 138 -1.89 -10.98 23.48
C ASN A 138 -1.08 -9.92 22.72
N ARG A 139 0.20 -9.82 23.09
CA ARG A 139 1.21 -8.97 22.47
C ARG A 139 2.46 -9.78 22.19
N GLN A 140 3.14 -9.51 21.08
CA GLN A 140 4.40 -10.12 20.70
C GLN A 140 5.38 -9.10 20.15
N SER A 141 6.67 -9.32 20.43
CA SER A 141 7.74 -8.50 19.89
C SER A 141 8.01 -8.85 18.42
N THR A 142 8.27 -7.83 17.61
CA THR A 142 8.76 -7.96 16.24
C THR A 142 10.28 -8.07 16.18
N GLN A 143 10.96 -7.98 17.33
CA GLN A 143 12.42 -7.88 17.48
C GLN A 143 13.07 -6.76 16.62
N GLY A 144 12.27 -5.81 16.17
CA GLY A 144 12.69 -4.60 15.47
C GLY A 144 12.39 -3.35 16.28
N LYS A 145 12.33 -2.22 15.59
CA LYS A 145 12.05 -0.92 16.21
C LYS A 145 11.14 -0.07 15.34
N ASN A 146 10.17 0.56 15.99
CA ASN A 146 9.13 1.39 15.39
C ASN A 146 8.43 0.65 14.24
N PRO A 147 7.66 -0.42 14.51
CA PRO A 147 6.81 -1.04 13.51
C PRO A 147 5.75 -0.03 13.04
N VAL A 148 5.58 0.09 11.72
CA VAL A 148 4.71 1.12 11.11
C VAL A 148 3.61 0.55 10.22
N HIS A 149 3.71 -0.72 9.84
CA HIS A 149 2.71 -1.42 9.03
C HIS A 149 2.73 -2.91 9.35
N LEU A 150 1.57 -3.56 9.24
CA LEU A 150 1.45 -5.01 9.29
C LEU A 150 0.45 -5.49 8.24
N ALA A 151 0.67 -6.68 7.67
CA ALA A 151 -0.23 -7.32 6.71
C ALA A 151 -0.43 -8.78 7.10
N ILE A 152 -1.67 -9.25 7.06
CA ILE A 152 -2.03 -10.66 7.25
C ILE A 152 -1.89 -11.35 5.90
N ASP A 153 -1.27 -12.52 5.88
CA ASP A 153 -1.16 -13.30 4.65
C ASP A 153 -2.54 -13.80 4.17
N PRO A 154 -2.71 -14.10 2.87
CA PRO A 154 -4.00 -14.52 2.32
C PRO A 154 -4.59 -15.77 2.99
N THR A 155 -3.77 -16.63 3.60
CA THR A 155 -4.24 -17.83 4.30
C THR A 155 -4.69 -17.53 5.74
N GLY A 156 -4.39 -16.35 6.28
CA GLY A 156 -4.73 -15.95 7.64
C GLY A 156 -3.88 -16.62 8.72
N LYS A 157 -2.70 -17.14 8.37
CA LYS A 157 -1.82 -17.93 9.25
C LYS A 157 -0.58 -17.18 9.70
N TYR A 158 -0.26 -16.05 9.09
CA TYR A 158 0.95 -15.28 9.36
C TYR A 158 0.67 -13.78 9.23
N ILE A 159 1.47 -13.01 9.97
CA ILE A 159 1.57 -11.56 9.82
C ILE A 159 2.99 -11.19 9.44
N VAL A 160 3.10 -10.32 8.44
CA VAL A 160 4.35 -9.64 8.08
C VAL A 160 4.31 -8.21 8.61
N VAL A 161 5.40 -7.74 9.22
CA VAL A 161 5.49 -6.40 9.84
C VAL A 161 6.70 -5.65 9.32
N SER A 162 6.52 -4.38 8.92
CA SER A 162 7.62 -3.47 8.57
C SER A 162 8.11 -2.68 9.79
N ASN A 163 9.35 -2.94 10.21
CA ASN A 163 10.05 -2.23 11.28
C ASN A 163 10.85 -1.06 10.71
N HIS A 164 10.30 0.15 10.80
CA HIS A 164 10.83 1.34 10.12
C HIS A 164 12.23 1.75 10.59
N ILE A 165 12.44 1.89 11.90
CA ILE A 165 13.75 2.26 12.44
C ILE A 165 14.61 1.01 12.70
N GLY A 166 13.99 -0.17 12.77
CA GLY A 166 14.69 -1.46 12.88
C GLY A 166 15.25 -2.01 11.57
N ALA A 167 15.04 -1.33 10.44
CA ALA A 167 15.53 -1.71 9.10
C ALA A 167 15.23 -3.19 8.79
N SER A 168 14.01 -3.65 9.06
CA SER A 168 13.67 -5.07 8.94
C SER A 168 12.20 -5.36 8.65
N LEU A 169 11.95 -6.55 8.15
CA LEU A 169 10.64 -7.20 8.08
C LEU A 169 10.60 -8.34 9.09
N ALA A 170 9.53 -8.42 9.87
CA ALA A 170 9.29 -9.52 10.81
C ALA A 170 8.15 -10.40 10.30
N VAL A 171 8.25 -11.72 10.48
CA VAL A 171 7.18 -12.69 10.22
C VAL A 171 6.82 -13.38 11.53
N LEU A 172 5.53 -13.35 11.87
CA LEU A 172 4.96 -13.99 13.05
C LEU A 172 3.81 -14.90 12.63
N PRO A 173 3.72 -16.15 13.12
CA PRO A 173 2.58 -17.01 12.89
C PRO A 173 1.38 -16.57 13.73
N LEU A 174 0.18 -16.89 13.25
CA LEU A 174 -1.08 -16.76 13.96
C LEU A 174 -1.51 -18.14 14.46
N GLN A 175 -1.90 -18.20 15.74
CA GLN A 175 -2.46 -19.40 16.33
C GLN A 175 -3.92 -19.60 15.91
N ALA A 176 -4.46 -20.78 16.17
CA ALA A 176 -5.85 -21.12 15.79
C ALA A 176 -6.90 -20.20 16.45
N ASP A 177 -6.60 -19.65 17.63
CA ASP A 177 -7.45 -18.68 18.33
C ASP A 177 -7.24 -17.24 17.86
N GLY A 178 -6.36 -17.01 16.87
CA GLY A 178 -6.00 -15.71 16.34
C GLY A 178 -4.96 -14.95 17.17
N SER A 179 -4.43 -15.53 18.26
CA SER A 179 -3.32 -14.94 19.02
C SER A 179 -2.02 -14.96 18.20
N LEU A 180 -1.12 -14.04 18.54
CA LEU A 180 0.20 -13.92 17.92
C LEU A 180 1.15 -14.97 18.48
N GLY A 181 1.76 -15.77 17.62
CA GLY A 181 2.91 -16.61 17.97
C GLY A 181 4.22 -15.82 18.00
N GLU A 182 5.28 -16.46 18.49
CA GLU A 182 6.63 -15.87 18.51
C GLU A 182 7.17 -15.66 17.08
N LEU A 183 8.05 -14.67 16.93
CA LEU A 183 8.70 -14.37 15.66
C LEU A 183 9.44 -15.58 15.08
N THR A 184 9.14 -15.91 13.82
CA THR A 184 9.75 -17.03 13.10
C THR A 184 10.80 -16.60 12.07
N GLN A 185 10.77 -15.33 11.64
CA GLN A 185 11.75 -14.78 10.73
C GLN A 185 11.92 -13.27 10.94
N LEU A 186 13.17 -12.81 10.92
CA LEU A 186 13.53 -11.40 10.84
C LEU A 186 14.44 -11.19 9.63
N VAL A 187 13.97 -10.44 8.64
CA VAL A 187 14.72 -10.10 7.43
C VAL A 187 15.27 -8.70 7.58
N LYS A 188 16.59 -8.54 7.53
CA LYS A 188 17.24 -7.22 7.52
C LYS A 188 17.22 -6.64 6.11
N LEU A 189 16.98 -5.34 6.01
CA LEU A 189 17.07 -4.59 4.76
C LEU A 189 18.28 -3.68 4.82
N ASP A 190 19.16 -3.84 3.84
CA ASP A 190 20.40 -3.08 3.73
C ASP A 190 20.59 -2.56 2.31
N GLY A 191 21.41 -1.53 2.17
CA GLY A 191 21.73 -0.93 0.88
C GLY A 191 22.34 0.46 1.02
N PRO A 192 22.75 1.07 -0.10
CA PRO A 192 23.15 2.47 -0.14
C PRO A 192 21.99 3.34 0.34
N ILE A 193 22.26 4.21 1.31
CA ILE A 193 21.29 5.18 1.80
C ILE A 193 21.00 6.23 0.73
N GLY A 194 19.75 6.70 0.67
CA GLY A 194 19.38 7.82 -0.19
C GLY A 194 20.04 9.14 0.24
N PRO A 195 20.10 10.14 -0.66
CA PRO A 195 20.91 11.35 -0.45
C PRO A 195 20.30 12.35 0.55
N HIS A 196 19.05 12.17 1.00
CA HIS A 196 18.40 13.09 1.93
C HIS A 196 19.00 12.98 3.35
N ARG A 197 19.91 13.91 3.68
CA ARG A 197 20.73 13.95 4.91
C ARG A 197 20.00 13.73 6.24
N VAL A 198 18.73 14.17 6.36
CA VAL A 198 17.94 14.03 7.59
C VAL A 198 17.08 12.76 7.60
N GLU A 199 16.33 12.50 6.53
CA GLU A 199 15.32 11.45 6.47
C GLU A 199 15.84 10.08 6.02
N GLN A 200 17.01 10.01 5.39
CA GLN A 200 17.56 8.78 4.79
C GLN A 200 18.90 8.39 5.42
N LYS A 201 18.90 8.14 6.73
CA LYS A 201 20.11 7.77 7.50
C LYS A 201 20.41 6.27 7.53
N GLN A 202 19.45 5.46 7.08
CA GLN A 202 19.45 3.99 7.11
C GLN A 202 18.22 3.50 6.33
N ALA A 203 18.13 2.20 6.08
CA ALA A 203 16.93 1.56 5.58
C ALA A 203 15.72 1.82 6.49
N LYS A 204 14.58 2.04 5.85
CA LYS A 204 13.33 2.51 6.47
C LYS A 204 12.12 1.93 5.71
N PRO A 205 11.89 0.60 5.77
CA PRO A 205 10.68 0.02 5.19
C PRO A 205 9.46 0.67 5.84
N HIS A 206 8.49 1.04 5.02
CA HIS A 206 7.33 1.79 5.52
C HIS A 206 5.99 1.05 5.29
N PHE A 207 5.95 0.11 4.36
CA PHE A 207 4.74 -0.64 4.01
C PHE A 207 5.10 -2.07 3.62
N ASN A 208 4.14 -3.00 3.62
CA ASN A 208 4.38 -4.40 3.22
C ASN A 208 3.09 -5.16 2.81
N PRO A 209 2.27 -4.63 1.90
CA PRO A 209 1.09 -5.33 1.41
C PRO A 209 1.48 -6.58 0.64
N PHE A 210 0.60 -7.58 0.71
CA PHE A 210 0.60 -8.67 -0.25
C PHE A 210 0.12 -8.14 -1.61
N ASP A 211 0.72 -8.64 -2.68
CA ASP A 211 0.28 -8.35 -4.03
C ASP A 211 -1.10 -8.97 -4.31
N PRO A 212 -1.78 -8.62 -5.42
CA PRO A 212 -3.11 -9.14 -5.74
C PRO A 212 -3.16 -10.67 -5.90
N THR A 213 -2.04 -11.33 -6.17
CA THR A 213 -1.97 -12.80 -6.22
C THR A 213 -1.74 -13.44 -4.85
N GLY A 214 -1.28 -12.66 -3.87
CA GLY A 214 -0.95 -13.13 -2.53
C GLY A 214 0.41 -13.82 -2.40
N ASN A 215 1.19 -13.87 -3.48
CA ASN A 215 2.46 -14.61 -3.55
C ASN A 215 3.67 -13.75 -3.21
N PHE A 216 3.52 -12.43 -3.29
CA PHE A 216 4.59 -11.47 -3.08
C PHE A 216 4.22 -10.43 -2.03
N VAL A 217 5.22 -9.98 -1.29
CA VAL A 217 5.14 -8.82 -0.40
C VAL A 217 5.99 -7.73 -0.98
N VAL A 218 5.39 -6.57 -1.26
CA VAL A 218 6.06 -5.42 -1.86
C VAL A 218 6.30 -4.35 -0.81
N VAL A 219 7.55 -3.90 -0.69
CA VAL A 219 8.04 -3.14 0.47
C VAL A 219 8.75 -1.87 -0.01
N PRO A 220 8.03 -0.73 -0.08
CA PRO A 220 8.64 0.57 -0.24
C PRO A 220 9.53 0.89 0.97
N ASP A 221 10.77 1.27 0.68
CA ASP A 221 11.78 1.69 1.66
C ASP A 221 12.17 3.15 1.41
N LYS A 222 11.77 4.00 2.36
CA LYS A 222 12.03 5.44 2.31
C LYS A 222 13.53 5.74 2.36
N GLY A 223 14.27 4.96 3.12
CA GLY A 223 15.66 5.19 3.50
C GLY A 223 16.65 4.91 2.38
N LEU A 224 16.34 3.94 1.52
CA LEU A 224 17.20 3.46 0.45
C LEU A 224 16.77 3.93 -0.95
N ASP A 225 15.66 4.68 -1.05
CA ASP A 225 14.99 4.97 -2.33
C ASP A 225 14.71 3.69 -3.15
N ARG A 226 14.22 2.64 -2.49
CA ARG A 226 13.96 1.33 -3.12
C ARG A 226 12.56 0.86 -2.85
N THR A 227 12.01 0.09 -3.77
CA THR A 227 10.84 -0.76 -3.48
C THR A 227 11.27 -2.21 -3.65
N PHE A 228 11.37 -2.92 -2.54
CA PHE A 228 11.73 -4.34 -2.51
C PHE A 228 10.52 -5.22 -2.82
N THR A 229 10.79 -6.42 -3.33
CA THR A 229 9.79 -7.47 -3.50
C THR A 229 10.32 -8.79 -2.96
N PHE A 230 9.52 -9.42 -2.10
CA PHE A 230 9.81 -10.72 -1.51
C PHE A 230 8.73 -11.70 -1.94
N ARG A 231 9.11 -12.89 -2.40
CA ARG A 231 8.19 -14.02 -2.47
C ARG A 231 7.84 -14.46 -1.05
N PHE A 232 6.57 -14.71 -0.80
CA PHE A 232 6.08 -15.26 0.45
C PHE A 232 5.53 -16.67 0.23
N ALA A 233 6.03 -17.62 1.01
CA ALA A 233 5.50 -18.98 1.02
C ALA A 233 5.69 -19.57 2.42
N GLU A 234 4.63 -20.17 2.97
CA GLU A 234 4.68 -20.94 4.22
C GLU A 234 5.35 -20.19 5.39
N GLY A 235 5.02 -18.91 5.56
CA GLY A 235 5.58 -18.11 6.66
C GLY A 235 7.02 -17.66 6.45
N LYS A 236 7.55 -17.71 5.22
CA LYS A 236 8.89 -17.24 4.89
C LYS A 236 8.88 -16.21 3.77
N LEU A 237 9.61 -15.13 4.00
CA LEU A 237 10.00 -14.14 3.00
C LEU A 237 11.34 -14.53 2.38
N VAL A 238 11.38 -14.56 1.06
CA VAL A 238 12.60 -14.77 0.27
C VAL A 238 12.64 -13.69 -0.81
N PRO A 239 13.78 -13.01 -1.06
CA PRO A 239 13.90 -12.07 -2.17
C PRO A 239 13.34 -12.63 -3.47
N ALA A 240 12.56 -11.82 -4.20
CA ALA A 240 12.13 -12.17 -5.54
C ALA A 240 13.33 -12.17 -6.51
N ALA A 241 13.16 -12.73 -7.72
CA ALA A 241 14.22 -12.77 -8.72
C ALA A 241 14.73 -11.36 -9.08
N THR A 242 13.80 -10.39 -9.16
CA THR A 242 14.11 -8.96 -9.13
C THR A 242 13.82 -8.46 -7.72
N GLU A 243 14.84 -8.47 -6.86
CA GLU A 243 14.68 -8.18 -5.42
C GLU A 243 14.15 -6.77 -5.15
N PHE A 244 14.54 -5.78 -5.96
CA PHE A 244 14.04 -4.43 -5.81
C PHE A 244 14.06 -3.66 -7.13
N VAL A 245 13.29 -2.57 -7.17
CA VAL A 245 13.43 -1.50 -8.14
C VAL A 245 13.96 -0.24 -7.44
N GLN A 246 14.92 0.44 -8.06
CA GLN A 246 15.44 1.71 -7.58
C GLN A 246 14.46 2.82 -7.94
N ALA A 247 14.03 3.61 -6.95
CA ALA A 247 13.22 4.80 -7.14
C ALA A 247 14.12 6.01 -7.44
N ARG A 248 13.50 7.13 -7.84
CA ARG A 248 14.21 8.40 -8.03
C ARG A 248 14.90 8.81 -6.73
N GLU A 249 16.13 9.28 -6.83
CA GLU A 249 16.87 9.80 -5.68
C GLU A 249 16.06 10.86 -4.92
N THR A 250 16.07 10.79 -3.59
CA THR A 250 15.33 11.70 -2.69
C THR A 250 13.81 11.55 -2.75
N SER A 251 13.26 10.53 -3.42
CA SER A 251 11.81 10.35 -3.49
C SER A 251 11.22 9.80 -2.18
N GLY A 252 11.94 8.88 -1.54
CA GLY A 252 11.51 8.22 -0.31
C GLY A 252 10.20 7.44 -0.47
N PRO A 253 10.20 6.31 -1.19
CA PRO A 253 9.04 5.42 -1.33
C PRO A 253 8.38 5.09 0.01
N ARG A 254 7.06 5.22 0.10
CA ARG A 254 6.32 5.09 1.37
C ARG A 254 5.30 3.96 1.34
N HIS A 255 4.20 4.13 0.63
CA HIS A 255 3.12 3.14 0.49
C HIS A 255 2.95 2.76 -0.99
N ILE A 256 2.36 1.60 -1.25
CA ILE A 256 2.02 1.15 -2.60
C ILE A 256 0.55 0.71 -2.64
N ALA A 257 -0.16 1.06 -3.71
CA ALA A 257 -1.49 0.54 -4.01
C ALA A 257 -1.49 -0.16 -5.37
N PHE A 258 -2.10 -1.35 -5.43
CA PHE A 258 -2.20 -2.10 -6.69
C PHE A 258 -3.50 -1.78 -7.41
N HIS A 259 -3.42 -1.72 -8.74
CA HIS A 259 -4.62 -1.66 -9.56
C HIS A 259 -5.41 -2.98 -9.48
N PRO A 260 -6.75 -2.97 -9.46
CA PRO A 260 -7.57 -4.19 -9.35
C PRO A 260 -7.33 -5.26 -10.44
N ASN A 261 -6.77 -4.88 -11.59
CA ASN A 261 -6.39 -5.81 -12.66
C ASN A 261 -5.08 -6.58 -12.39
N GLY A 262 -4.35 -6.26 -11.32
CA GLY A 262 -3.11 -6.90 -10.93
C GLY A 262 -1.90 -6.65 -11.85
N LYS A 263 -1.95 -5.66 -12.74
CA LYS A 263 -0.89 -5.36 -13.71
C LYS A 263 -0.16 -4.04 -13.47
N LEU A 264 -0.63 -3.25 -12.52
CA LEU A 264 -0.08 -1.93 -12.19
C LEU A 264 0.04 -1.78 -10.68
N GLY A 265 1.08 -1.06 -10.26
CA GLY A 265 1.27 -0.60 -8.89
C GLY A 265 1.60 0.89 -8.87
N TYR A 266 1.11 1.59 -7.86
CA TYR A 266 1.34 3.03 -7.66
C TYR A 266 2.02 3.23 -6.31
N VAL A 267 3.25 3.72 -6.33
CA VAL A 267 4.01 4.00 -5.11
C VAL A 267 3.96 5.49 -4.83
N VAL A 268 3.48 5.86 -3.65
CA VAL A 268 3.56 7.24 -3.17
C VAL A 268 4.93 7.47 -2.51
N ASN A 269 5.56 8.58 -2.86
CA ASN A 269 6.89 8.98 -2.45
C ASN A 269 6.77 10.12 -1.43
N GLU A 270 7.24 9.86 -0.21
CA GLU A 270 7.05 10.74 0.94
C GLU A 270 7.81 12.06 0.81
N LEU A 271 9.06 12.01 0.36
CA LEU A 271 9.99 13.13 0.53
C LEU A 271 9.83 14.20 -0.54
N ASP A 272 9.41 13.82 -1.75
CA ASP A 272 9.23 14.73 -2.88
C ASP A 272 7.76 14.93 -3.30
N SER A 273 6.82 14.33 -2.56
CA SER A 273 5.37 14.42 -2.82
C SER A 273 5.02 14.05 -4.27
N THR A 274 5.40 12.84 -4.67
CA THR A 274 5.08 12.28 -5.98
C THR A 274 4.43 10.91 -5.90
N VAL A 275 3.81 10.47 -6.99
CA VAL A 275 3.44 9.08 -7.21
C VAL A 275 4.21 8.54 -8.41
N THR A 276 4.84 7.39 -8.24
CA THR A 276 5.46 6.64 -9.34
C THR A 276 4.54 5.50 -9.76
N THR A 277 4.20 5.45 -11.05
CA THR A 277 3.43 4.35 -11.65
C THR A 277 4.39 3.26 -12.12
N TYR A 278 4.06 2.01 -11.82
CA TYR A 278 4.81 0.84 -12.24
C TYR A 278 3.93 -0.13 -13.01
N ALA A 279 4.47 -0.71 -14.09
CA ALA A 279 3.99 -2.01 -14.56
C ALA A 279 4.40 -3.07 -13.54
N TYR A 280 3.46 -3.92 -13.15
CA TYR A 280 3.66 -4.99 -12.20
C TYR A 280 3.48 -6.35 -12.88
N ASP A 281 4.46 -7.23 -12.67
CA ASP A 281 4.40 -8.62 -13.11
C ASP A 281 4.06 -9.52 -11.92
N GLY A 282 2.80 -9.96 -11.82
CA GLY A 282 2.34 -10.85 -10.75
C GLY A 282 2.93 -12.26 -10.78
N ALA A 283 3.63 -12.67 -11.85
CA ALA A 283 4.32 -13.96 -11.87
C ALA A 283 5.72 -13.88 -11.22
N THR A 284 6.40 -12.75 -11.35
CA THR A 284 7.78 -12.57 -10.87
C THR A 284 7.90 -11.61 -9.69
N GLY A 285 6.87 -10.82 -9.42
CA GLY A 285 6.88 -9.72 -8.47
C GLY A 285 7.59 -8.47 -8.99
N ALA A 286 8.06 -8.45 -10.24
CA ALA A 286 8.87 -7.34 -10.74
C ALA A 286 8.05 -6.06 -10.94
N LEU A 287 8.68 -4.92 -10.61
CA LEU A 287 8.16 -3.58 -10.83
C LEU A 287 9.00 -2.87 -11.88
N LYS A 288 8.36 -2.31 -12.91
CA LYS A 288 9.01 -1.48 -13.93
C LYS A 288 8.40 -0.08 -13.95
N PRO A 289 9.17 0.99 -13.68
CA PRO A 289 8.63 2.34 -13.63
C PRO A 289 8.15 2.80 -15.00
N LEU A 290 7.03 3.53 -15.05
CA LEU A 290 6.39 4.04 -16.26
C LEU A 290 6.25 5.58 -16.24
N GLN A 291 5.92 6.15 -15.08
CA GLN A 291 5.62 7.57 -14.94
C GLN A 291 5.90 8.03 -13.51
N ILE A 292 6.25 9.29 -13.34
CA ILE A 292 6.26 9.98 -12.05
C ILE A 292 5.49 11.30 -12.16
N VAL A 293 4.58 11.57 -11.24
CA VAL A 293 3.76 12.79 -11.21
C VAL A 293 3.70 13.40 -9.81
N SER A 294 3.62 14.72 -9.71
CA SER A 294 3.43 15.44 -8.45
C SER A 294 2.04 15.17 -7.85
N THR A 295 1.97 15.04 -6.53
CA THR A 295 0.71 15.06 -5.75
C THR A 295 0.30 16.47 -5.33
N LEU A 296 1.09 17.47 -5.68
CA LEU A 296 0.87 18.88 -5.35
C LEU A 296 0.49 19.67 -6.60
N PRO A 297 -0.35 20.72 -6.47
CA PRO A 297 -0.55 21.68 -7.55
C PRO A 297 0.77 22.31 -8.00
N GLU A 298 0.88 22.62 -9.29
CA GLU A 298 2.09 23.21 -9.88
C GLU A 298 2.49 24.56 -9.24
N THR A 299 1.54 25.24 -8.60
CA THR A 299 1.75 26.53 -7.93
C THR A 299 2.19 26.42 -6.47
N TYR A 300 2.27 25.23 -5.89
CA TYR A 300 2.64 25.07 -4.48
C TYR A 300 4.16 24.94 -4.31
N THR A 301 4.74 25.83 -3.52
CA THR A 301 6.19 25.93 -3.29
C THR A 301 6.61 25.63 -1.85
N GLY A 302 5.66 25.28 -0.98
CA GLY A 302 5.91 24.97 0.42
C GLY A 302 6.43 23.54 0.63
N ASN A 303 6.80 23.23 1.87
CA ASN A 303 7.16 21.88 2.26
C ASN A 303 5.91 21.00 2.34
N SER A 304 5.94 19.86 1.65
CA SER A 304 4.94 18.82 1.85
C SER A 304 5.57 17.43 1.81
N ARG A 305 4.92 16.49 2.50
CA ARG A 305 5.27 15.08 2.46
C ARG A 305 4.04 14.23 2.21
N ALA A 306 4.05 13.48 1.12
CA ALA A 306 2.98 12.55 0.85
C ALA A 306 2.94 11.42 1.90
N SER A 307 1.78 10.78 2.04
CA SER A 307 1.54 9.79 3.08
C SER A 307 0.77 8.59 2.55
N GLU A 308 -0.56 8.63 2.53
CA GLU A 308 -1.40 7.49 2.16
C GLU A 308 -1.66 7.42 0.66
N ILE A 309 -1.94 6.21 0.15
CA ILE A 309 -2.35 6.01 -1.25
C ILE A 309 -3.38 4.87 -1.37
N GLU A 310 -4.47 5.11 -2.08
CA GLU A 310 -5.47 4.08 -2.41
C GLU A 310 -5.82 4.15 -3.91
N VAL A 311 -6.05 3.00 -4.52
CA VAL A 311 -6.70 2.89 -5.84
C VAL A 311 -8.16 2.58 -5.61
N ASP A 312 -9.06 3.28 -6.29
CA ASP A 312 -10.49 3.01 -6.14
C ASP A 312 -10.83 1.59 -6.66
N PRO A 313 -11.88 0.93 -6.13
CA PRO A 313 -12.21 -0.44 -6.53
C PRO A 313 -12.55 -0.63 -8.02
N THR A 314 -12.92 0.44 -8.73
CA THR A 314 -13.18 0.40 -10.18
C THR A 314 -11.90 0.57 -11.02
N GLY A 315 -10.77 0.92 -10.41
CA GLY A 315 -9.49 1.09 -11.09
C GLY A 315 -9.42 2.34 -11.98
N ARG A 316 -10.23 3.37 -11.70
CA ARG A 316 -10.30 4.59 -12.50
C ARG A 316 -9.60 5.78 -11.86
N PHE A 317 -9.38 5.74 -10.55
CA PHE A 317 -8.81 6.83 -9.77
C PHE A 317 -7.77 6.34 -8.75
N VAL A 318 -6.79 7.20 -8.50
CA VAL A 318 -5.84 7.07 -7.40
C VAL A 318 -5.98 8.29 -6.50
N TYR A 319 -5.97 8.04 -5.19
CA TYR A 319 -5.99 9.06 -4.16
C TYR A 319 -4.68 9.03 -3.39
N ALA A 320 -4.10 10.18 -3.08
CA ALA A 320 -2.90 10.25 -2.25
C ALA A 320 -2.95 11.45 -1.29
N SER A 321 -2.57 11.28 -0.02
CA SER A 321 -2.60 12.38 0.95
C SER A 321 -1.26 13.11 1.07
N ASN A 322 -1.33 14.41 1.31
CA ASN A 322 -0.18 15.31 1.47
C ASN A 322 -0.22 16.01 2.83
N ARG A 323 0.82 15.82 3.64
CA ARG A 323 1.02 16.52 4.91
C ARG A 323 1.80 17.81 4.64
N GLY A 324 1.34 18.96 5.11
CA GLY A 324 1.94 20.27 4.83
C GLY A 324 1.16 21.08 3.81
N PHE A 325 0.81 20.50 2.64
CA PHE A 325 -0.25 21.07 1.79
C PHE A 325 -1.66 20.65 2.25
N ASP A 326 -1.74 19.74 3.23
CA ASP A 326 -2.95 19.30 3.94
C ASP A 326 -4.13 18.99 3.02
N SER A 327 -3.87 18.13 2.04
CA SER A 327 -4.81 17.80 0.95
C SER A 327 -4.80 16.32 0.59
N ILE A 328 -5.83 15.92 -0.17
CA ILE A 328 -5.91 14.65 -0.89
C ILE A 328 -5.79 14.93 -2.39
N ALA A 329 -4.70 14.52 -3.00
CA ALA A 329 -4.52 14.50 -4.44
C ALA A 329 -5.41 13.43 -5.08
N VAL A 330 -6.08 13.80 -6.16
CA VAL A 330 -6.94 12.93 -6.97
C VAL A 330 -6.32 12.82 -8.36
N PHE A 331 -6.13 11.59 -8.82
CA PHE A 331 -5.68 11.30 -10.16
C PHE A 331 -6.69 10.44 -10.88
N GLN A 332 -6.88 10.68 -12.18
CA GLN A 332 -7.54 9.73 -13.07
C GLN A 332 -6.49 8.80 -13.69
N ILE A 333 -6.80 7.51 -13.74
CA ILE A 333 -5.99 6.50 -14.41
C ILE A 333 -6.37 6.46 -15.89
N ASP A 334 -5.39 6.61 -16.77
CA ASP A 334 -5.54 6.32 -18.19
C ASP A 334 -5.69 4.81 -18.39
N PRO A 335 -6.81 4.32 -18.94
CA PRO A 335 -7.09 2.88 -18.99
C PRO A 335 -6.18 2.10 -19.93
N ALA A 336 -5.49 2.76 -20.87
CA ALA A 336 -4.62 2.10 -21.83
C ALA A 336 -3.18 1.93 -21.30
N SER A 337 -2.64 2.97 -20.66
CA SER A 337 -1.26 3.03 -20.19
C SER A 337 -1.10 2.82 -18.69
N GLY A 338 -2.17 3.02 -17.91
CA GLY A 338 -2.11 3.06 -16.45
C GLY A 338 -1.58 4.37 -15.87
N HIS A 339 -1.19 5.33 -16.72
CA HIS A 339 -0.65 6.62 -16.30
C HIS A 339 -1.67 7.44 -15.52
N LEU A 340 -1.17 8.25 -14.59
CA LEU A 340 -1.94 9.16 -13.77
C LEU A 340 -2.01 10.54 -14.41
N ARG A 341 -3.23 11.09 -14.44
CA ARG A 341 -3.51 12.49 -14.75
C ARG A 341 -4.06 13.18 -13.52
N PHE A 342 -3.38 14.23 -13.05
CA PHE A 342 -3.82 15.03 -11.91
C PHE A 342 -5.18 15.67 -12.18
N VAL A 343 -6.12 15.54 -11.24
CA VAL A 343 -7.49 16.09 -11.32
C VAL A 343 -7.62 17.27 -10.38
N GLU A 344 -7.27 17.08 -9.11
CA GLU A 344 -7.26 18.13 -8.08
C GLU A 344 -6.42 17.71 -6.87
N ALA A 345 -6.17 18.66 -5.98
CA ALA A 345 -5.75 18.40 -4.60
C ALA A 345 -6.79 19.02 -3.67
N ALA A 346 -7.72 18.20 -3.16
CA ALA A 346 -8.82 18.65 -2.32
C ALA A 346 -8.33 18.90 -0.89
N ALA A 347 -8.67 20.05 -0.31
CA ALA A 347 -8.30 20.39 1.06
C ALA A 347 -8.88 19.37 2.05
N SER A 348 -8.04 18.83 2.93
CA SER A 348 -8.39 17.78 3.92
C SER A 348 -9.40 18.22 4.99
N GLN A 349 -9.68 19.53 5.09
CA GLN A 349 -10.44 20.16 6.17
C GLN A 349 -9.85 19.93 7.55
N GLY A 350 -8.53 19.75 7.63
CA GLY A 350 -7.75 19.64 8.85
C GLY A 350 -6.27 19.84 8.55
N LYS A 351 -5.41 19.32 9.43
CA LYS A 351 -3.95 19.42 9.28
C LYS A 351 -3.29 18.05 9.36
N THR A 352 -2.27 17.84 8.53
CA THR A 352 -1.49 16.60 8.47
C THR A 352 -2.41 15.38 8.23
N PRO A 353 -3.06 15.28 7.05
CA PRO A 353 -3.87 14.12 6.67
C PRO A 353 -2.97 12.89 6.48
N ARG A 354 -2.62 12.24 7.58
CA ARG A 354 -1.66 11.12 7.59
C ARG A 354 -2.23 9.89 6.93
N PHE A 355 -3.54 9.71 7.03
CA PHE A 355 -4.24 8.57 6.47
C PHE A 355 -5.58 9.04 5.92
N PHE A 356 -6.12 8.29 4.97
CA PHE A 356 -7.53 8.32 4.65
C PHE A 356 -7.97 6.89 4.37
N ALA A 357 -9.26 6.62 4.49
CA ALA A 357 -9.81 5.32 4.16
C ALA A 357 -11.09 5.48 3.35
N THR A 358 -11.14 4.84 2.18
CA THR A 358 -12.37 4.78 1.38
C THR A 358 -13.34 3.78 2.02
N ALA A 359 -14.54 4.25 2.34
CA ALA A 359 -15.59 3.42 2.92
C ALA A 359 -15.99 2.29 1.97
N PRO A 360 -16.39 1.11 2.47
CA PRO A 360 -16.95 0.05 1.64
C PRO A 360 -18.12 0.57 0.79
N GLY A 361 -18.08 0.23 -0.50
CA GLY A 361 -18.99 0.77 -1.51
C GLY A 361 -18.52 2.06 -2.20
N GLY A 362 -17.37 2.62 -1.82
CA GLY A 362 -16.63 3.61 -2.61
C GLY A 362 -17.25 5.01 -2.70
N ARG A 363 -18.33 5.29 -1.95
CA ARG A 363 -19.05 6.59 -2.01
C ARG A 363 -18.49 7.66 -1.09
N HIS A 364 -17.86 7.25 0.01
CA HIS A 364 -17.31 8.15 1.02
C HIS A 364 -15.85 7.82 1.30
N MET A 365 -15.09 8.83 1.66
CA MET A 365 -13.72 8.73 2.15
C MET A 365 -13.65 9.43 3.51
N TYR A 366 -12.98 8.81 4.47
CA TYR A 366 -12.70 9.44 5.77
C TYR A 366 -11.24 9.88 5.79
N VAL A 367 -11.00 11.18 5.91
CA VAL A 367 -9.66 11.77 6.00
C VAL A 367 -9.29 11.93 7.47
N LEU A 368 -8.16 11.35 7.88
CA LEU A 368 -7.67 11.34 9.26
C LEU A 368 -6.55 12.39 9.40
N ASN A 369 -6.87 13.49 10.06
CA ASN A 369 -5.99 14.64 10.24
C ASN A 369 -5.28 14.57 11.60
N GLU A 370 -4.01 14.15 11.59
CA GLU A 370 -3.21 13.85 12.78
C GLU A 370 -3.04 15.07 13.70
N ASP A 371 -2.73 16.24 13.13
CA ASP A 371 -2.37 17.42 13.92
C ASP A 371 -3.58 18.26 14.33
N SER A 372 -4.74 18.05 13.69
CA SER A 372 -5.99 18.74 14.04
C SER A 372 -7.01 17.87 14.78
N ASP A 373 -6.64 16.65 15.17
CA ASP A 373 -7.47 15.70 15.92
C ASP A 373 -8.86 15.48 15.32
N SER A 374 -8.93 15.35 13.99
CA SER A 374 -10.21 15.26 13.31
C SER A 374 -10.24 14.14 12.27
N ILE A 375 -11.42 13.54 12.15
CA ILE A 375 -11.78 12.67 11.03
C ILE A 375 -12.88 13.38 10.25
N VAL A 376 -12.67 13.61 8.97
CA VAL A 376 -13.60 14.33 8.09
C VAL A 376 -14.12 13.39 7.00
N ALA A 377 -15.43 13.37 6.78
CA ALA A 377 -16.00 12.60 5.68
C ALA A 377 -16.12 13.45 4.40
N MET A 378 -15.56 12.91 3.32
CA MET A 378 -15.63 13.43 1.96
C MET A 378 -16.53 12.53 1.11
N GLN A 379 -17.37 13.13 0.28
CA GLN A 379 -18.09 12.42 -0.78
C GLN A 379 -17.20 12.29 -2.00
N ILE A 380 -17.20 11.11 -2.63
CA ILE A 380 -16.49 10.83 -3.88
C ILE A 380 -17.47 10.92 -5.04
N ASP A 381 -17.24 11.86 -5.97
CA ASP A 381 -17.92 11.89 -7.25
C ASP A 381 -17.47 10.69 -8.11
N GLN A 382 -18.37 9.75 -8.38
CA GLN A 382 -18.03 8.50 -9.05
C GLN A 382 -17.68 8.68 -10.53
N ALA A 383 -18.00 9.81 -11.16
CA ALA A 383 -17.70 10.05 -12.57
C ALA A 383 -16.32 10.67 -12.75
N THR A 384 -15.93 11.55 -11.82
CA THR A 384 -14.73 12.40 -11.93
C THR A 384 -13.66 12.09 -10.89
N GLY A 385 -13.99 11.32 -9.87
CA GLY A 385 -13.13 11.02 -8.72
C GLY A 385 -13.02 12.17 -7.71
N ARG A 386 -13.57 13.35 -8.01
CA ARG A 386 -13.45 14.57 -7.20
C ARG A 386 -14.04 14.40 -5.80
N LEU A 387 -13.46 15.13 -4.84
CA LEU A 387 -13.84 15.07 -3.43
C LEU A 387 -14.59 16.33 -2.99
N LYS A 388 -15.69 16.14 -2.27
CA LYS A 388 -16.46 17.23 -1.66
C LYS A 388 -16.70 16.96 -0.17
N PRO A 389 -16.44 17.92 0.73
CA PRO A 389 -16.81 17.77 2.13
C PRO A 389 -18.30 17.52 2.30
N THR A 390 -18.65 16.52 3.11
CA THR A 390 -20.05 16.22 3.47
C THR A 390 -20.60 17.18 4.53
N GLY A 391 -19.71 17.89 5.23
CA GLY A 391 -20.03 18.64 6.44
C GLY A 391 -19.91 17.82 7.73
N PHE A 392 -19.76 16.49 7.64
CA PHE A 392 -19.51 15.64 8.80
C PHE A 392 -18.03 15.68 9.21
N SER A 393 -17.80 15.87 10.51
CA SER A 393 -16.52 15.64 11.17
C SER A 393 -16.73 15.08 12.56
N VAL A 394 -15.74 14.34 13.06
CA VAL A 394 -15.69 13.89 14.45
C VAL A 394 -14.31 14.15 15.02
N GLN A 395 -14.27 14.55 16.29
CA GLN A 395 -13.02 14.70 17.02
C GLN A 395 -12.45 13.31 17.35
N SER A 396 -11.18 13.11 17.01
CA SER A 396 -10.43 11.90 17.37
C SER A 396 -8.99 12.33 17.54
N GLY A 397 -8.41 12.13 18.72
CA GLY A 397 -7.03 12.55 19.00
C GLY A 397 -6.03 11.86 18.07
N SER A 398 -5.21 12.64 17.37
CA SER A 398 -4.13 12.19 16.48
C SER A 398 -4.39 10.89 15.71
N PRO A 399 -5.44 10.83 14.87
CA PRO A 399 -5.85 9.61 14.17
C PRO A 399 -4.91 9.37 12.98
N VAL A 400 -4.44 8.13 12.81
CA VAL A 400 -3.39 7.81 11.82
C VAL A 400 -3.61 6.52 11.03
N CYS A 401 -4.68 5.78 11.31
CA CYS A 401 -5.09 4.61 10.54
C CYS A 401 -6.59 4.36 10.77
N MET A 402 -7.30 3.91 9.74
CA MET A 402 -8.68 3.45 9.84
C MET A 402 -8.86 2.16 9.05
N VAL A 403 -9.54 1.18 9.65
CA VAL A 403 -10.01 -0.04 8.96
C VAL A 403 -11.48 -0.28 9.25
N PHE A 404 -12.19 -0.93 8.33
CA PHE A 404 -13.63 -1.17 8.42
C PHE A 404 -13.93 -2.63 8.76
N SER A 405 -15.00 -2.87 9.51
CA SER A 405 -15.56 -4.22 9.66
C SER A 405 -16.02 -4.78 8.31
N ALA A 406 -15.78 -6.06 8.07
CA ALA A 406 -16.31 -6.77 6.91
C ALA A 406 -17.85 -6.77 6.83
#